data_AF-A0A950KQR7-F1
#
_entry.id   AF-A0A950KQR7-F1
#
_cell.length_a   1.000
_cell.length_b   1.000
_cell.length_c   1.000
_cell.angle_alpha   90.00
_cell.angle_beta   90.00
_cell.angle_gamma   90.00
#
_symmetry.space_group_name_H-M   'P 1'
#
loop_
_entity.id
_entity.type
_entity.pdbx_description
1 polymer ?
#
loop_
_entity_poly.entity_id
_entity_poly.type
_entity_poly.pdbx_seq_one_letter_code
_entity_poly.pdbx_strand_id
1 'polypeptide(L)'
;MGSHRVVKWFHDYADDIEAVSIHYVLTAVDEAPDWNHARATRYMPLVDQSIRMKELRLPLSIADSQGRQCSRYTLHYYFEICQGGDRQYSPLYSEEVVTSSKNGASEDVNQVSDEAEQG
;
A
#
# COMPACT_ATOMS: atom_id res chain seq x y z
N MET A 1 18.08 6.63 -7.39
CA MET A 1 16.70 6.84 -7.89
C MET A 1 15.78 6.89 -6.68
N GLY A 2 14.95 7.93 -6.54
CA GLY A 2 14.01 8.03 -5.41
C GLY A 2 12.82 7.11 -5.57
N SER A 3 12.16 6.78 -4.46
CA SER A 3 10.93 5.97 -4.43
C SER A 3 9.98 6.49 -3.36
N HIS A 4 8.68 6.42 -3.61
CA HIS A 4 7.67 6.65 -2.60
C HIS A 4 7.36 5.35 -1.86
N ARG A 5 7.25 5.40 -0.53
CA ARG A 5 7.02 4.21 0.31
C ARG A 5 5.58 4.18 0.77
N VAL A 6 4.91 3.06 0.54
CA VAL A 6 3.56 2.80 1.05
C VAL A 6 3.60 1.52 1.86
N VAL A 7 3.09 1.57 3.10
CA VAL A 7 3.02 0.38 3.96
C VAL A 7 1.63 -0.24 3.84
N LYS A 8 1.60 -1.55 3.63
CA LYS A 8 0.38 -2.34 3.61
C LYS A 8 0.36 -3.33 4.75
N TRP A 9 -0.78 -3.39 5.41
CA TRP A 9 -1.04 -4.25 6.56
C TRP A 9 -2.12 -5.26 6.19
N PHE A 10 -2.00 -6.44 6.76
CA PHE A 10 -3.02 -7.47 6.71
C PHE A 10 -3.13 -8.09 8.11
N HIS A 11 -4.36 -8.21 8.61
CA HIS A 11 -4.65 -8.87 9.87
C HIS A 11 -5.15 -10.28 9.58
N ASP A 12 -4.45 -11.27 10.11
CA ASP A 12 -4.88 -12.65 10.01
C ASP A 12 -6.20 -12.82 10.76
N TYR A 13 -7.23 -13.30 10.05
CA TYR A 13 -8.58 -13.52 10.62
C TYR A 13 -8.76 -14.94 11.18
N ALA A 14 -7.79 -15.82 10.95
CA ALA A 14 -7.77 -17.19 11.43
C ALA A 14 -6.33 -17.62 11.73
N ASP A 15 -6.16 -18.52 12.70
CA ASP A 15 -4.84 -18.97 13.17
C ASP A 15 -4.13 -19.91 12.19
N ASP A 16 -4.86 -20.49 11.25
CA ASP A 16 -4.38 -21.44 10.25
C ASP A 16 -4.00 -20.78 8.91
N ILE A 17 -3.84 -19.45 8.87
CA ILE A 17 -3.34 -18.74 7.69
C ILE A 17 -1.86 -19.06 7.48
N GLU A 18 -1.58 -19.74 6.37
CA GLU A 18 -0.25 -20.24 6.02
C GLU A 18 0.61 -19.13 5.39
N ALA A 19 0.03 -18.38 4.45
CA ALA A 19 0.74 -17.36 3.69
C ALA A 19 -0.20 -16.25 3.22
N VAL A 20 0.36 -15.04 3.11
CA VAL A 20 -0.33 -13.90 2.51
C VAL A 20 0.61 -13.22 1.53
N SER A 21 0.10 -12.94 0.32
CA SER A 21 0.77 -12.13 -0.68
C SER A 21 -0.11 -10.95 -1.07
N ILE A 22 0.49 -9.78 -1.26
CA ILE A 22 -0.16 -8.64 -1.89
C ILE A 22 0.15 -8.64 -3.38
N HIS A 23 -0.90 -8.53 -4.19
CA HIS A 23 -0.84 -8.33 -5.63
C HIS A 23 -1.23 -6.89 -5.90
N TYR A 24 -0.45 -6.18 -6.73
CA TYR A 24 -0.76 -4.79 -7.04
C TYR A 24 -0.38 -4.38 -8.46
N VAL A 25 -1.10 -3.38 -8.96
CA VAL A 25 -0.88 -2.70 -10.25
C VAL A 25 -0.94 -1.19 -10.00
N LEU A 26 -0.11 -0.44 -10.73
CA LEU A 26 -0.15 1.01 -10.77
C LEU A 26 -0.74 1.46 -12.11
N THR A 27 -1.64 2.42 -12.08
CA THR A 27 -2.28 3.00 -13.28
C THR A 27 -2.26 4.51 -13.18
N ALA A 28 -2.24 5.22 -14.33
CA ALA A 28 -2.55 6.64 -14.26
C ALA A 28 -3.97 6.82 -13.73
N VAL A 29 -4.28 8.00 -13.20
CA VAL A 29 -5.62 8.28 -12.68
C VAL A 29 -6.65 8.02 -13.77
N ASP A 30 -7.74 7.33 -13.39
CA ASP A 30 -8.84 6.93 -14.27
C ASP A 30 -8.51 5.86 -15.34
N GLU A 31 -7.30 5.29 -15.34
CA GLU A 31 -6.97 4.16 -16.21
C GLU A 31 -7.30 2.80 -15.57
N ALA A 32 -7.70 1.84 -16.40
CA ALA A 32 -8.03 0.50 -15.95
C ALA A 32 -6.76 -0.34 -15.70
N PRO A 33 -6.69 -1.12 -14.61
CA PRO A 33 -5.52 -1.94 -14.29
C PRO A 33 -5.40 -3.17 -15.21
N ASP A 34 -4.22 -3.34 -15.82
CA ASP A 34 -3.85 -4.58 -16.52
C ASP A 34 -3.14 -5.55 -15.56
N TRP A 35 -3.94 -6.42 -14.94
CA TRP A 35 -3.46 -7.44 -14.01
C TRP A 35 -2.64 -8.57 -14.65
N ASN A 36 -2.70 -8.74 -15.97
CA ASN A 36 -1.99 -9.82 -16.64
C ASN A 36 -0.54 -9.43 -16.94
N HIS A 37 -0.30 -8.17 -17.27
CA HIS A 37 1.03 -7.70 -17.70
C HIS A 37 1.75 -6.86 -16.65
N ALA A 38 1.02 -6.04 -15.87
CA ALA A 38 1.63 -5.07 -14.95
C ALA A 38 1.65 -5.52 -13.48
N ARG A 39 1.08 -6.68 -13.17
CA ARG A 39 0.93 -7.14 -11.78
C ARG A 39 2.27 -7.46 -11.13
N ALA A 40 2.52 -6.80 -10.01
CA ALA A 40 3.57 -7.16 -9.07
C ALA A 40 2.98 -7.97 -7.92
N THR A 41 3.71 -8.99 -7.46
CA THR A 41 3.35 -9.80 -6.29
C THR A 41 4.45 -9.70 -5.22
N ARG A 42 4.05 -9.54 -3.97
CA ARG A 42 4.97 -9.48 -2.83
C ARG A 42 4.43 -10.30 -1.67
N TYR A 43 5.26 -11.18 -1.14
CA TYR A 43 4.97 -11.87 0.12
C TYR A 43 4.91 -10.87 1.28
N MET A 44 3.92 -11.06 2.16
CA MET A 44 3.71 -10.29 3.38
C MET A 44 4.16 -11.11 4.60
N PRO A 45 5.34 -10.84 5.17
CA PRO A 45 5.79 -11.52 6.39
C PRO A 45 4.92 -11.16 7.59
N LEU A 46 4.78 -12.13 8.50
CA LEU A 46 4.29 -11.91 9.85
C LEU A 46 5.30 -11.03 10.60
N VAL A 47 4.82 -9.94 11.20
CA VAL A 47 5.65 -8.98 11.95
C VAL A 47 5.24 -8.86 13.41
N ASP A 48 4.04 -9.31 13.75
CA ASP A 48 3.53 -9.45 15.11
C ASP A 48 2.44 -10.55 15.14
N GLN A 49 1.89 -10.87 16.30
CA GLN A 49 0.80 -11.83 16.45
C GLN A 49 -0.38 -11.44 15.55
N SER A 50 -0.65 -12.28 14.55
CA SER A 50 -1.72 -12.10 13.55
C SER A 50 -1.62 -10.82 12.71
N ILE A 51 -0.45 -10.17 12.64
CA ILE A 51 -0.22 -8.96 11.84
C ILE A 51 0.87 -9.22 10.81
N ARG A 52 0.54 -8.97 9.54
CA ARG A 52 1.48 -9.04 8.42
C ARG A 52 1.67 -7.66 7.81
N MET A 53 2.89 -7.39 7.36
CA MET A 53 3.26 -6.07 6.84
C MET A 53 4.13 -6.15 5.59
N LYS A 54 3.90 -5.25 4.64
CA LYS A 54 4.81 -5.03 3.53
C LYS A 54 4.99 -3.56 3.18
N GLU A 55 6.23 -3.10 3.18
CA GLU A 55 6.63 -1.84 2.52
C GLU A 55 6.70 -2.06 1.00
N LEU A 56 5.86 -1.34 0.27
CA LEU A 56 5.92 -1.21 -1.19
C LEU A 56 6.75 0.01 -1.56
N ARG A 57 7.74 -0.20 -2.43
CA ARG A 57 8.55 0.88 -3.02
C ARG A 57 7.99 1.22 -4.39
N LEU A 58 7.22 2.31 -4.43
CA LEU A 58 6.55 2.78 -5.63
C LEU A 58 7.42 3.81 -6.36
N PRO A 59 7.31 3.90 -7.70
CA PRO A 59 8.03 4.90 -8.47
C PRO A 59 7.51 6.31 -8.16
N LEU A 60 8.36 7.34 -8.32
CA LEU A 60 7.96 8.74 -8.13
C LEU A 60 7.06 9.27 -9.25
N SER A 61 7.03 8.59 -10.40
CA SER A 61 6.10 8.87 -11.47
C SER A 61 5.89 7.60 -12.30
N ILE A 62 4.76 7.51 -12.98
CA ILE A 62 4.50 6.49 -13.99
C ILE A 62 4.12 7.15 -15.31
N ALA A 63 4.21 6.40 -16.42
CA ALA A 63 3.68 6.86 -17.70
C ALA A 63 2.19 6.49 -17.82
N ASP A 64 1.37 7.42 -18.31
CA ASP A 64 0.02 7.11 -18.78
C ASP A 64 0.06 6.39 -20.15
N SER A 65 -1.11 6.00 -20.66
CA SER A 65 -1.28 5.37 -21.98
C SER A 65 -0.77 6.23 -23.17
N GLN A 66 -0.60 7.53 -22.98
CA GLN A 66 -0.02 8.45 -23.96
C GLN A 66 1.49 8.66 -23.76
N GLY A 67 2.11 7.99 -22.77
CA GLY A 67 3.51 8.11 -22.43
C GLY A 67 3.86 9.33 -21.57
N ARG A 68 2.87 10.10 -21.11
CA ARG A 68 3.09 11.29 -20.27
C ARG A 68 3.36 10.87 -18.83
N GLN A 69 4.31 11.52 -18.18
CA GLN A 69 4.65 11.22 -16.79
C GLN A 69 3.66 11.85 -15.82
N CYS A 70 3.18 11.05 -14.86
CA CYS A 70 2.25 11.46 -13.82
C CYS A 70 2.83 11.12 -12.44
N SER A 71 2.91 12.11 -11.55
CA SER A 71 3.25 11.93 -10.12
C SER A 71 2.02 11.74 -9.23
N ARG A 72 0.85 11.60 -9.86
CA ARG A 72 -0.43 11.25 -9.25
C ARG A 72 -0.96 10.06 -10.01
N TYR A 73 -1.18 8.96 -9.32
CA TYR A 73 -1.56 7.68 -9.93
C TYR A 73 -2.35 6.84 -8.92
N THR A 74 -2.93 5.74 -9.37
CA THR A 74 -3.72 4.85 -8.51
C THR A 74 -2.95 3.55 -8.24
N LEU A 75 -2.90 3.14 -6.97
CA LEU A 75 -2.45 1.82 -6.55
C LEU A 75 -3.68 0.93 -6.37
N HIS A 76 -3.83 -0.05 -7.26
CA HIS A 76 -4.83 -1.10 -7.14
C HIS A 76 -4.19 -2.33 -6.49
N TYR A 77 -4.82 -2.93 -5.49
CA TYR A 77 -4.26 -4.11 -4.83
C TYR A 77 -5.32 -5.05 -4.23
N TYR A 78 -4.96 -6.33 -4.14
CA TYR A 78 -5.71 -7.35 -3.40
C TYR A 78 -4.72 -8.31 -2.71
N PHE A 79 -5.20 -9.05 -1.72
CA PHE A 79 -4.44 -10.07 -1.01
C PHE A 79 -4.83 -11.46 -1.51
N GLU A 80 -3.82 -12.31 -1.76
CA GLU A 80 -3.96 -13.76 -1.89
C GLU A 80 -3.61 -14.37 -0.53
N ILE A 81 -4.53 -15.16 0.03
CA ILE A 81 -4.42 -15.81 1.33
C ILE A 81 -4.41 -17.32 1.09
N CYS A 82 -3.36 -17.99 1.56
CA CYS A 82 -3.32 -19.46 1.60
C CYS A 82 -3.74 -19.93 2.98
N GLN A 83 -4.78 -20.77 3.05
CA GLN A 83 -5.34 -21.31 4.28
C GLN A 83 -5.80 -22.74 4.03
N GLY A 84 -5.29 -23.71 4.80
CA GLY A 84 -5.64 -25.13 4.65
C GLY A 84 -5.31 -25.69 3.26
N GLY A 85 -4.27 -25.18 2.59
CA GLY A 85 -3.91 -25.50 1.21
C GLY A 85 -4.77 -24.84 0.12
N ASP A 86 -5.84 -24.14 0.48
CA ASP A 86 -6.70 -23.41 -0.46
C ASP A 86 -6.26 -21.95 -0.61
N ARG A 87 -6.60 -21.36 -1.77
CA ARG A 87 -6.36 -19.94 -2.04
C ARG A 87 -7.65 -19.15 -1.95
N GLN A 88 -7.63 -18.12 -1.13
CA GLN A 88 -8.68 -17.13 -0.99
C GLN A 88 -8.15 -15.77 -1.41
N TYR A 89 -9.05 -14.87 -1.80
CA TYR A 89 -8.69 -13.53 -2.24
C TYR A 89 -9.54 -12.50 -1.52
N SER A 90 -8.90 -11.41 -1.10
CA SER A 90 -9.63 -10.23 -0.60
C SER A 90 -10.41 -9.55 -1.73
N PRO A 91 -11.34 -8.63 -1.41
CA PRO A 91 -11.80 -7.65 -2.37
C PRO A 91 -10.65 -6.86 -3.01
N LEU A 92 -10.94 -6.22 -4.13
CA LEU A 92 -10.03 -5.27 -4.77
C LEU A 92 -10.10 -3.92 -4.05
N TYR A 93 -8.95 -3.42 -3.62
CA TYR A 93 -8.78 -2.09 -3.06
C TYR A 93 -8.11 -1.17 -4.08
N SER A 94 -8.41 0.12 -3.99
CA SER A 94 -7.77 1.15 -4.81
C SER A 94 -7.54 2.39 -3.96
N GLU A 95 -6.35 2.98 -4.07
CA GLU A 95 -6.03 4.24 -3.43
C GLU A 95 -5.23 5.14 -4.35
N GLU A 96 -5.40 6.44 -4.19
CA GLU A 96 -4.61 7.43 -4.91
C GLU A 96 -3.26 7.63 -4.22
N VAL A 97 -2.20 7.69 -5.02
CA VAL A 97 -0.84 7.95 -4.58
C VAL A 97 -0.37 9.26 -5.22
N VAL A 98 0.04 10.20 -4.36
CA VAL A 98 0.59 11.50 -4.78
C VAL A 98 2.04 11.60 -4.35
N THR A 99 2.95 11.45 -5.30
CA THR A 99 4.40 11.54 -5.11
C THR A 99 4.87 12.96 -5.39
N SER A 100 4.41 13.92 -4.60
CA SER A 100 4.91 15.29 -4.74
C SER A 100 6.42 15.32 -4.50
N SER A 101 7.17 16.01 -5.37
CA SER A 101 8.55 16.40 -5.06
C SER A 101 8.50 17.47 -3.96
N LYS A 102 8.37 17.06 -2.70
CA LYS A 102 8.54 17.95 -1.55
C LYS A 102 9.82 17.60 -0.82
N ASN A 103 10.85 18.41 -1.04
CA ASN A 103 11.74 18.79 0.06
C ASN A 103 10.83 19.47 1.10
N GLY A 104 10.61 18.87 2.27
CA GLY A 104 9.88 19.56 3.35
C GLY A 104 9.11 18.64 4.30
N ALA A 105 9.77 18.37 5.43
CA ALA A 105 9.25 18.20 6.79
C ALA A 105 7.97 17.37 7.02
N SER A 106 8.18 16.27 7.74
CA SER A 106 7.22 15.68 8.67
C SER A 106 6.62 16.76 9.59
N GLU A 107 5.29 16.88 9.60
CA GLU A 107 4.58 17.47 10.73
C GLU A 107 4.14 16.32 11.64
N ASP A 108 5.02 16.01 12.60
CA ASP A 108 4.62 15.52 13.90
C ASP A 108 3.81 16.63 14.57
N VAL A 109 2.49 16.48 14.65
CA VAL A 109 1.68 17.26 15.58
C VAL A 109 1.33 16.37 16.76
N ASN A 110 2.27 16.31 17.69
CA ASN A 110 2.01 15.97 19.07
C ASN A 110 1.50 17.26 19.75
N GLN A 111 0.20 17.33 20.06
CA GLN A 111 -0.34 18.40 20.90
C GLN A 111 -1.02 17.77 22.11
N VAL A 112 -0.20 17.41 23.09
CA VAL A 112 -0.60 17.33 24.50
C VAL A 112 -0.65 18.77 24.99
N SER A 113 -1.86 19.26 25.31
CA SER A 113 -2.03 20.48 26.08
C SER A 113 -2.29 20.10 27.52
N ASP A 114 -1.22 20.11 28.33
CA ASP A 114 -1.31 20.36 29.77
C ASP A 114 -1.31 21.88 29.96
N GLU A 115 -2.40 22.43 30.52
CA GLU A 115 -2.31 23.67 31.29
C GLU A 115 -3.10 23.49 32.60
N ALA A 116 -2.40 23.76 33.69
CA ALA A 116 -2.83 23.65 35.06
C ALA A 116 -3.35 25.00 35.58
N GLU A 117 -4.35 24.90 36.47
CA GLU A 117 -4.52 25.66 37.72
C GLU A 117 -4.82 27.19 37.73
N GLN A 118 -5.77 27.51 38.64
CA GLN A 118 -6.00 28.73 39.42
C GLN A 118 -7.02 29.77 38.92
N GLY A 119 -8.07 29.91 39.74
CA GLY A 119 -9.13 30.92 39.70
C GLY A 119 -10.27 30.55 40.64
#